data_AF-A0A3T1CK72-F1
#
_entry.id   AF-A0A3T1CK72-F1
#
_cell.length_a   1.000
_cell.length_b   1.000
_cell.length_c   1.000
_cell.angle_alpha   90.00
_cell.angle_beta   90.00
_cell.angle_gamma   90.00
#
_symmetry.space_group_name_H-M   'P 1'
#
loop_
_entity.id
_entity.type
_entity.pdbx_description
1 polymer ?
#
loop_
_entity_poly.entity_id
_entity_poly.type
_entity_poly.pdbx_seq_one_letter_code
_entity_poly.pdbx_strand_id
1 'polypeptide(L)'
;MADAHTLLWQHLEHAPQGLSFVRDHEAEGFTLPFYCAEAHLAIEVNDDPFKHREDGARERWQERHRVDIMQVPPAHVLRNASEVAEAILDIASRRKERFAK
;
A
#
# COMPACT_ATOMS: atom_id res chain seq x y z
N MET A 1 -21.69 0.71 -7.40
CA MET A 1 -21.03 0.77 -6.08
C MET A 1 -19.55 0.97 -6.34
N ALA A 2 -18.89 1.93 -5.70
CA ALA A 2 -17.44 2.06 -5.82
C ALA A 2 -16.77 0.79 -5.28
N ASP A 3 -15.74 0.30 -5.97
CA ASP A 3 -14.95 -0.83 -5.48
C ASP A 3 -14.05 -0.41 -4.32
N ALA A 4 -13.52 -1.40 -3.58
CA ALA A 4 -12.66 -1.16 -2.42
C ALA A 4 -11.43 -0.30 -2.76
N HIS A 5 -10.82 -0.48 -3.93
CA HIS A 5 -9.66 0.31 -4.35
C HIS A 5 -10.03 1.79 -4.50
N THR A 6 -11.14 2.08 -5.17
CA THR A 6 -11.63 3.44 -5.38
C THR A 6 -11.95 4.13 -4.05
N LEU A 7 -12.61 3.42 -3.12
CA LEU A 7 -12.92 3.98 -1.80
C LEU A 7 -11.65 4.28 -1.00
N LEU A 8 -10.68 3.38 -0.97
CA LEU A 8 -9.43 3.62 -0.25
C LEU A 8 -8.64 4.78 -0.88
N TRP A 9 -8.63 4.88 -2.20
CA TRP A 9 -7.92 5.94 -2.91
C TRP A 9 -8.38 7.34 -2.53
N GLN A 10 -9.69 7.55 -2.39
CA GLN A 10 -10.27 8.84 -2.01
C GLN A 10 -9.71 9.40 -0.69
N HIS A 11 -9.19 8.53 0.18
CA HIS A 11 -8.53 8.94 1.41
C HIS A 11 -7.01 9.08 1.24
N LEU A 12 -6.37 8.16 0.50
CA LEU A 12 -4.91 8.15 0.35
C LEU A 12 -4.39 9.23 -0.61
N GLU A 13 -5.17 9.65 -1.60
CA GLU A 13 -4.78 10.70 -2.55
C GLU A 13 -4.61 12.08 -1.90
N HIS A 14 -5.21 12.24 -0.72
CA HIS A 14 -5.14 13.44 0.11
C HIS A 14 -4.26 13.24 1.35
N ALA A 15 -3.30 12.32 1.27
CA ALA A 15 -2.38 12.05 2.37
C ALA A 15 -1.68 13.34 2.89
N PRO A 16 -1.40 13.42 4.20
CA PRO A 16 -0.80 14.59 4.82
C PRO A 16 0.61 14.85 4.29
N GLN A 17 1.09 16.08 4.52
CA GLN A 17 2.33 16.59 3.93
C GLN A 17 3.52 15.62 4.08
N GLY A 18 4.10 15.27 2.93
CA GLY A 18 5.31 14.47 2.85
C GLY A 18 5.07 12.96 2.88
N LEU A 19 3.83 12.50 2.76
CA LEU A 19 3.52 11.18 2.25
C LEU A 19 2.86 11.36 0.89
N SER A 20 3.32 10.64 -0.14
CA SER A 20 2.67 10.62 -1.43
C SER A 20 2.32 9.17 -1.79
N PHE A 21 1.01 8.89 -1.85
CA PHE A 21 0.53 7.62 -2.36
C PHE A 21 0.27 7.75 -3.85
N VAL A 22 0.69 6.75 -4.61
CA VAL A 22 0.34 6.58 -6.01
C VAL A 22 -0.47 5.29 -6.18
N ARG A 23 -1.34 5.29 -7.17
CA ARG A 23 -2.06 4.10 -7.61
C ARG A 23 -1.38 3.40 -8.75
N ASP A 24 -1.66 2.09 -8.86
CA ASP A 24 -1.32 1.28 -10.03
C ASP A 24 0.18 1.41 -10.38
N HIS A 25 1.03 1.39 -9.36
CA HIS A 25 2.47 1.57 -9.52
C HIS A 25 3.10 0.37 -10.22
N GLU A 26 3.66 0.60 -11.40
CA GLU A 26 4.40 -0.41 -12.14
C GLU A 26 5.76 -0.68 -11.47
N ALA A 27 5.90 -1.89 -10.94
CA ALA A 27 7.16 -2.47 -10.48
C ALA A 27 7.70 -3.44 -11.55
N GLU A 28 8.88 -4.01 -11.31
CA GLU A 28 9.54 -4.92 -12.25
C GLU A 28 8.72 -6.20 -12.49
N GLY A 29 7.82 -6.16 -13.48
CA GLY A 29 7.01 -7.30 -13.91
C GLY A 29 5.65 -7.45 -13.20
N PHE A 30 5.26 -6.50 -12.35
CA PHE A 30 3.96 -6.53 -11.66
C PHE A 30 3.50 -5.13 -11.27
N THR A 31 2.20 -4.99 -10.95
CA THR A 31 1.60 -3.72 -10.53
C THR A 31 1.23 -3.78 -9.05
N LEU A 32 1.59 -2.74 -8.31
CA LEU A 32 1.17 -2.51 -6.93
C LEU A 32 -0.06 -1.59 -6.91
N PRO A 33 -1.19 -1.99 -6.29
CA PRO A 33 -2.40 -1.17 -6.30
C PRO A 33 -2.20 0.20 -5.66
N PHE A 34 -1.45 0.26 -4.55
CA PHE A 34 -1.03 1.50 -3.92
C PHE A 34 0.43 1.42 -3.48
N TYR A 35 1.15 2.53 -3.60
CA TYR A 35 2.55 2.62 -3.19
C TYR A 35 2.89 4.01 -2.64
N CYS A 36 3.66 4.04 -1.55
CA CYS A 36 4.25 5.26 -0.98
C CYS A 36 5.76 5.06 -0.86
N ALA A 37 6.51 5.80 -1.69
CA ALA A 37 7.96 5.70 -1.77
C ALA A 37 8.62 6.21 -0.48
N GLU A 38 8.13 7.31 0.09
CA GLU A 38 8.69 7.91 1.31
C GLU A 38 8.59 6.98 2.52
N ALA A 39 7.54 6.14 2.55
CA ALA A 39 7.32 5.17 3.61
C ALA A 39 7.89 3.77 3.29
N HIS A 40 8.45 3.55 2.09
CA HIS A 40 8.81 2.22 1.60
C HIS A 40 7.69 1.19 1.87
N LEU A 41 6.46 1.54 1.46
CA LEU A 41 5.24 0.80 1.80
C LEU A 41 4.37 0.64 0.56
N ALA A 42 3.94 -0.59 0.28
CA ALA A 42 2.92 -0.88 -0.71
C ALA A 42 1.68 -1.45 -0.02
N ILE A 43 0.49 -1.16 -0.55
CA ILE A 43 -0.78 -1.69 -0.04
C ILE A 43 -1.44 -2.52 -1.14
N GLU A 44 -1.79 -3.76 -0.82
CA GLU A 44 -2.55 -4.64 -1.70
C GLU A 44 -3.95 -4.89 -1.13
N VAL A 45 -4.98 -4.59 -1.92
CA VAL A 45 -6.38 -4.82 -1.51
C VAL A 45 -6.88 -6.12 -2.14
N ASN A 46 -6.71 -7.24 -1.42
CA ASN A 46 -7.15 -8.57 -1.85
C ASN A 46 -7.47 -9.49 -0.64
N ASP A 47 -8.17 -10.59 -0.89
CA ASP A 47 -8.54 -11.59 0.13
C ASP A 47 -7.57 -12.79 0.17
N ASP A 48 -6.55 -12.81 -0.70
CA ASP A 48 -5.61 -13.92 -0.80
C ASP A 48 -4.20 -13.45 -0.45
N PRO A 49 -3.78 -13.64 0.82
CA PRO A 49 -2.48 -13.21 1.28
C PRO A 49 -1.32 -14.01 0.67
N PHE A 50 -1.62 -15.13 0.02
CA PHE A 50 -0.64 -16.04 -0.59
C PHE A 50 -0.52 -15.86 -2.10
N LYS A 51 -1.43 -15.08 -2.73
CA LYS A 51 -1.52 -14.89 -4.18
C LYS A 51 -0.19 -14.60 -4.89
N HIS A 52 0.71 -13.90 -4.20
CA HIS A 52 1.98 -13.43 -4.74
C HIS A 52 3.22 -13.98 -4.02
N ARG A 53 3.06 -15.00 -3.15
CA ARG A 53 4.16 -15.53 -2.34
C ARG A 53 5.27 -16.26 -3.09
N GLU A 54 5.00 -16.76 -4.29
CA GLU A 54 5.97 -17.61 -5.02
C GLU A 54 6.67 -16.86 -6.16
N ASP A 55 6.55 -15.53 -6.22
CA ASP A 55 7.16 -14.70 -7.24
C ASP A 55 8.53 -14.18 -6.80
N GLY A 56 9.59 -14.89 -7.21
CA GLY A 56 10.96 -14.49 -6.89
C GLY A 56 11.37 -13.12 -7.46
N ALA A 57 10.72 -12.62 -8.53
CA ALA A 57 10.99 -11.26 -9.02
C ALA A 57 10.44 -10.21 -8.04
N ARG A 58 9.24 -10.46 -7.51
CA ARG A 58 8.61 -9.63 -6.48
C ARG A 58 9.38 -9.64 -5.16
N GLU A 59 9.87 -10.80 -4.72
CA GLU A 59 10.72 -10.89 -3.52
C GLU A 59 11.99 -10.05 -3.68
N ARG A 60 12.72 -10.24 -4.79
CA ARG A 60 13.93 -9.44 -5.09
C ARG A 60 13.64 -7.95 -5.18
N TRP A 61 12.50 -7.57 -5.76
CA TRP A 61 12.10 -6.16 -5.86
C TRP A 61 11.84 -5.57 -4.46
N GLN A 62 11.11 -6.28 -3.61
CA GLN A 62 10.85 -5.85 -2.22
C GLN A 62 12.15 -5.68 -1.44
N GLU A 63 13.06 -6.66 -1.51
CA GLU A 63 14.36 -6.60 -0.83
C GLU A 63 15.21 -5.43 -1.31
N ARG A 64 15.31 -5.26 -2.63
CA ARG A 64 16.11 -4.19 -3.26
C ARG A 64 15.60 -2.80 -2.87
N HIS A 65 14.28 -2.62 -2.87
CA HIS A 65 13.65 -1.32 -2.58
C HIS A 65 13.32 -1.14 -1.10
N ARG A 66 13.55 -2.17 -0.26
CA ARG A 66 13.21 -2.22 1.16
C ARG A 66 11.73 -1.94 1.44
N VAL A 67 10.87 -2.40 0.54
CA VAL A 67 9.43 -2.14 0.57
C VAL A 67 8.73 -3.28 1.31
N ASP A 68 7.90 -2.92 2.28
CA ASP A 68 6.96 -3.87 2.89
C ASP A 68 5.62 -3.81 2.16
N ILE A 69 5.01 -4.96 1.92
CA ILE A 69 3.67 -5.07 1.35
C ILE A 69 2.66 -5.32 2.48
N MET A 70 1.74 -4.40 2.69
CA MET A 70 0.61 -4.54 3.62
C MET A 70 -0.61 -5.02 2.84
N GLN A 71 -1.16 -6.17 3.25
CA GLN A 71 -2.39 -6.71 2.67
C GLN A 71 -3.60 -6.24 3.46
N VAL A 72 -4.62 -5.81 2.72
CA VAL A 72 -5.87 -5.26 3.26
C VAL A 72 -7.04 -6.00 2.62
N PRO A 73 -7.84 -6.75 3.40
CA PRO A 73 -9.03 -7.38 2.86
C PRO A 73 -10.02 -6.33 2.30
N PRO A 74 -10.54 -6.50 1.06
CA PRO A 74 -11.57 -5.63 0.49
C PRO A 74 -12.76 -5.42 1.43
N ALA A 75 -13.17 -6.46 2.16
CA ALA A 75 -14.26 -6.38 3.13
C ALA A 75 -14.03 -5.33 4.24
N HIS A 76 -12.78 -5.11 4.65
CA HIS A 76 -12.46 -4.07 5.65
C HIS A 76 -12.62 -2.67 5.07
N VAL A 77 -12.17 -2.46 3.84
CA VAL A 77 -12.32 -1.17 3.15
C VAL A 77 -13.79 -0.86 2.87
N LEU A 78 -14.55 -1.84 2.39
CA LEU A 78 -15.98 -1.70 2.12
C LEU A 78 -16.79 -1.42 3.40
N ARG A 79 -16.33 -1.92 4.55
CA ARG A 79 -16.94 -1.64 5.86
C ARG A 79 -16.65 -0.21 6.33
N ASN A 80 -15.39 0.22 6.26
CA ASN A 80 -14.97 1.56 6.70
C ASN A 80 -13.63 1.97 6.08
N ALA A 81 -13.67 2.64 4.93
CA ALA A 81 -12.47 3.06 4.21
C ALA A 81 -11.65 4.13 4.98
N SER A 82 -12.31 5.03 5.72
CA SER A 82 -11.61 6.08 6.49
C SER A 82 -10.74 5.48 7.60
N GLU A 83 -11.27 4.54 8.37
CA GLU A 83 -10.54 3.87 9.46
C GLU A 83 -9.35 3.07 8.92
N VAL A 84 -9.52 2.38 7.79
CA VAL A 84 -8.42 1.67 7.13
C VAL A 84 -7.35 2.64 6.64
N ALA A 85 -7.75 3.76 6.03
CA ALA A 85 -6.82 4.77 5.55
C ALA A 85 -6.05 5.43 6.70
N GLU A 86 -6.72 5.78 7.80
CA GLU A 86 -6.07 6.33 9.01
C GLU A 86 -5.00 5.40 9.56
N ALA A 87 -5.29 4.09 9.64
CA ALA A 87 -4.30 3.09 10.05
C ALA A 87 -3.10 3.01 9.09
N ILE A 88 -3.35 3.04 7.77
CA ILE A 88 -2.29 3.04 6.75
C ILE A 88 -1.42 4.30 6.88
N LEU A 89 -2.02 5.46 7.08
CA LEU A 89 -1.32 6.74 7.23
C LEU A 89 -0.46 6.79 8.50
N ASP A 90 -0.94 6.27 9.63
CA ASP A 90 -0.14 6.15 10.86
C ASP A 90 1.07 5.24 10.66
N ILE A 91 0.87 4.07 10.04
CA ILE A 91 1.95 3.15 9.70
C ILE A 91 2.97 3.83 8.77
N ALA A 92 2.50 4.45 7.69
CA ALA A 92 3.35 5.11 6.70
C ALA A 92 4.16 6.26 7.32
N SER A 93 3.56 7.05 8.21
CA SER A 93 4.24 8.14 8.93
C SER A 93 5.39 7.59 9.78
N ARG A 94 5.12 6.56 10.60
CA ARG A 94 6.15 5.91 11.43
C ARG A 94 7.25 5.28 10.59
N ARG A 95 6.92 4.75 9.41
CA ARG A 95 7.91 4.17 8.49
C ARG A 95 8.83 5.25 7.93
N LYS A 96 8.25 6.31 7.38
CA LYS A 96 8.99 7.45 6.84
C LYS A 96 9.99 8.00 7.86
N GLU A 97 9.58 8.18 9.12
CA GLU A 97 10.47 8.64 10.19
C GLU A 97 11.67 7.70 10.45
N ARG A 98 11.50 6.39 10.24
CA ARG A 98 12.59 5.42 10.38
C ARG A 98 13.56 5.46 9.20
N PHE A 99 13.06 5.70 7.98
CA PHE A 99 13.89 5.77 6.77
C PHE A 99 14.53 7.14 6.54
N ALA A 100 14.04 8.19 7.20
CA ALA A 100 14.65 9.52 7.20
C ALA A 100 15.89 9.64 8.12
N LYS A 101 16.16 8.63 8.95
CA LYS A 101 17.32 8.54 9.85
C LYS A 101 18.44 7.73 9.21
#